data_AF-A0A2E2JPF0-F1
#
_entry.id   AF-A0A2E2JPF0-F1
#
_cell.length_a   1.000
_cell.length_b   1.000
_cell.length_c   1.000
_cell.angle_alpha   90.00
_cell.angle_beta   90.00
_cell.angle_gamma   90.00
#
_symmetry.space_group_name_H-M   'P 1'
#
loop_
_entity.id
_entity.type
_entity.pdbx_description
1 polymer ?
#
loop_
_entity_poly.entity_id
_entity_poly.type
_entity_poly.pdbx_seq_one_letter_code
_entity_poly.pdbx_strand_id
1 'polypeptide(L)'
;MEAIVAAGISVAATGSRTDLAVADLQELGIDIPPSAPFDGPVSPVAARGIHYVLEGSRLGGAVLQRRVPVAYPRRLLSARHERGGWRSVLADLDGWGEGQDETTIASAIAAAAACFALFEHSAQAEAG
;
A
#
# COMPACT_ATOMS: atom_id res chain seq x y z
N MET A 1 -1.14 -11.52 8.57
CA MET A 1 -2.01 -10.75 9.49
C MET A 1 -1.32 -10.48 10.83
N GLU A 2 -0.63 -11.49 11.41
CA GLU A 2 0.10 -11.34 12.68
C GLU A 2 1.14 -10.21 12.70
N ALA A 3 1.96 -10.05 11.66
CA ALA A 3 2.98 -8.99 11.61
C ALA A 3 2.40 -7.56 11.55
N ILE A 4 1.21 -7.37 10.94
CA ILE A 4 0.53 -6.07 10.83
C ILE A 4 -0.05 -5.67 12.19
N VAL A 5 -0.70 -6.62 12.87
CA VAL A 5 -1.25 -6.43 14.22
C VAL A 5 -0.11 -6.20 15.22
N ALA A 6 0.98 -6.98 15.12
CA ALA A 6 2.17 -6.81 15.95
C ALA A 6 2.90 -5.48 15.70
N ALA A 7 2.79 -4.91 14.49
CA ALA A 7 3.30 -3.59 14.17
C ALA A 7 2.40 -2.46 14.69
N GLY A 8 1.22 -2.76 15.25
CA GLY A 8 0.25 -1.76 15.69
C GLY A 8 -0.50 -1.07 14.53
N ILE A 9 -0.40 -1.59 13.31
CA ILE A 9 -1.06 -1.03 12.13
C ILE A 9 -2.51 -1.54 12.08
N SER A 10 -3.47 -0.62 11.94
CA SER A 10 -4.88 -0.99 11.82
C SER A 10 -5.15 -1.80 10.54
N VAL A 11 -5.58 -3.06 10.72
CA VAL A 11 -5.94 -4.02 9.65
C VAL A 11 -7.10 -3.52 8.76
N ALA A 12 -7.96 -2.63 9.25
CA ALA A 12 -9.12 -2.16 8.50
C ALA A 12 -8.74 -1.39 7.21
N ALA A 13 -7.56 -0.77 7.18
CA ALA A 13 -7.14 0.09 6.07
C ALA A 13 -6.72 -0.69 4.79
N THR A 14 -6.26 -1.93 4.93
CA THR A 14 -5.72 -2.75 3.82
C THR A 14 -6.75 -3.70 3.23
N GLY A 15 -7.55 -4.38 4.06
CA GLY A 15 -8.61 -5.29 3.60
C GLY A 15 -9.61 -4.59 2.66
N SER A 16 -9.96 -3.34 2.98
CA SER A 16 -10.87 -2.55 2.16
C SER A 16 -10.34 -2.27 0.74
N ARG A 17 -9.03 -2.14 0.50
CA ARG A 17 -8.51 -1.78 -0.84
C ARG A 17 -8.40 -2.96 -1.78
N THR A 18 -8.05 -4.15 -1.28
CA THR A 18 -8.05 -5.37 -2.09
C THR A 18 -9.44 -5.64 -2.62
N ASP A 19 -10.48 -5.52 -1.78
CA ASP A 19 -11.87 -5.73 -2.18
C ASP A 19 -12.31 -4.73 -3.27
N LEU A 20 -11.91 -3.46 -3.16
CA LEU A 20 -12.20 -2.44 -4.17
C LEU A 20 -11.47 -2.71 -5.49
N ALA A 21 -10.23 -3.22 -5.44
CA ALA A 21 -9.50 -3.63 -6.63
C ALA A 21 -10.17 -4.81 -7.33
N VAL A 22 -10.57 -5.83 -6.56
CA VAL A 22 -11.31 -7.00 -7.07
C VAL A 22 -12.63 -6.58 -7.71
N ALA A 23 -13.39 -5.69 -7.06
CA ALA A 23 -14.65 -5.20 -7.62
C ALA A 23 -14.45 -4.43 -8.94
N ASP A 24 -13.39 -3.62 -9.06
CA ASP A 24 -13.07 -2.92 -10.30
C ASP A 24 -12.65 -3.91 -11.41
N LEU A 25 -11.83 -4.92 -11.11
CA LEU A 25 -11.44 -5.97 -12.07
C LEU A 25 -12.64 -6.77 -12.57
N GLN A 26 -13.52 -7.18 -11.65
CA GLN A 26 -14.75 -7.90 -11.99
C GLN A 26 -15.67 -7.10 -12.92
N GLU A 27 -15.83 -5.79 -12.68
CA GLU A 27 -16.63 -4.92 -13.55
C GLU A 27 -16.00 -4.73 -14.93
N LEU A 28 -14.67 -4.74 -15.01
CA LEU A 28 -13.94 -4.71 -16.28
C LEU A 28 -13.96 -6.05 -17.03
N GLY A 29 -14.44 -7.13 -16.39
CA GLY A 29 -14.37 -8.48 -16.95
C GLY A 29 -12.94 -9.03 -17.03
N ILE A 30 -12.05 -8.54 -16.17
CA ILE A 30 -10.65 -8.99 -16.08
C ILE A 30 -10.54 -10.03 -14.96
N ASP A 31 -9.90 -11.15 -15.27
CA ASP A 31 -9.60 -12.18 -14.28
C ASP A 31 -8.67 -11.63 -13.19
N ILE A 32 -8.85 -12.10 -11.94
CA ILE A 32 -7.99 -11.69 -10.83
C ILE A 32 -6.61 -12.33 -11.05
N PRO A 33 -5.53 -11.54 -11.21
CA PRO A 33 -4.19 -12.09 -11.43
C PRO A 33 -3.69 -12.81 -10.17
N PRO A 34 -2.83 -13.83 -10.31
CA PRO A 34 -2.19 -14.47 -9.17
C PRO A 34 -1.35 -13.45 -8.39
N SER A 35 -1.27 -13.63 -7.07
CA SER A 35 -0.45 -12.74 -6.24
C SER A 35 1.04 -12.87 -6.58
N ALA A 36 1.69 -11.75 -6.86
CA ALA A 36 3.13 -11.70 -7.02
C ALA A 36 3.83 -11.90 -5.66
N PRO A 37 4.95 -12.65 -5.61
CA PRO A 37 5.67 -12.89 -4.37
C PRO A 37 6.33 -11.60 -3.86
N PHE A 38 6.24 -11.36 -2.56
CA PHE A 38 6.99 -10.28 -1.91
C PHE A 38 8.38 -10.77 -1.52
N ASP A 39 9.41 -10.23 -2.16
CA ASP A 39 10.83 -10.53 -1.90
C ASP A 39 11.43 -9.44 -1.00
N GLY A 40 11.09 -9.49 0.29
CA GLY A 40 11.53 -8.52 1.28
C GLY A 40 11.38 -9.05 2.71
N PRO A 41 11.91 -8.32 3.70
CA PRO A 41 11.83 -8.75 5.10
C PRO A 41 10.38 -8.80 5.58
N VAL A 42 10.03 -9.84 6.33
CA VAL A 42 8.71 -9.99 6.97
C VAL A 42 8.90 -9.89 8.47
N SER A 43 8.60 -8.72 9.02
CA SER A 43 8.67 -8.43 10.46
C SER A 43 7.75 -7.26 10.82
N PRO A 44 7.47 -7.03 12.11
CA PRO A 44 6.73 -5.84 12.54
C PRO A 44 7.40 -4.52 12.13
N VAL A 45 8.74 -4.49 12.12
CA VAL A 45 9.53 -3.35 11.63
C VAL A 45 9.34 -3.16 10.13
N ALA A 46 9.43 -4.24 9.35
CA ALA A 46 9.20 -4.19 7.91
C ALA A 46 7.78 -3.72 7.56
N ALA A 47 6.79 -4.10 8.37
CA ALA A 47 5.40 -3.68 8.18
C ALA A 47 5.23 -2.15 8.26
N ARG A 48 6.07 -1.42 9.01
CA ARG A 48 6.06 0.06 9.07
C ARG A 48 6.45 0.68 7.75
N GLY A 49 7.51 0.16 7.12
CA GLY A 49 7.92 0.57 5.77
C GLY A 49 6.89 0.25 4.71
N ILE A 50 6.32 -0.96 4.74
CA ILE A 50 5.25 -1.37 3.81
C ILE A 50 4.02 -0.48 3.99
N HIS A 51 3.65 -0.15 5.24
CA HIS A 51 2.53 0.73 5.54
C HIS A 51 2.70 2.12 4.93
N TYR A 52 3.90 2.71 5.04
CA TYR A 52 4.23 3.97 4.39
C TYR A 52 3.93 3.92 2.88
N VAL A 53 4.37 2.87 2.18
CA VAL A 53 4.16 2.72 0.74
C VAL A 53 2.67 2.55 0.40
N LEU A 54 1.98 1.65 1.10
CA LEU A 54 0.57 1.36 0.84
C LEU A 54 -0.32 2.58 1.09
N GLU A 55 -0.12 3.30 2.19
CA GLU A 55 -0.91 4.49 2.48
C GLU A 55 -0.51 5.69 1.60
N GLY A 56 0.77 5.84 1.29
CA GLY A 56 1.28 6.87 0.37
C GLY A 56 0.73 6.70 -1.04
N SER A 57 0.58 5.46 -1.52
CA SER A 57 0.05 5.16 -2.85
C SER A 57 -1.36 5.74 -3.11
N ARG A 58 -2.15 5.99 -2.05
CA ARG A 58 -3.50 6.58 -2.16
C ARG A 58 -3.44 8.04 -2.66
N LEU A 59 -2.35 8.75 -2.39
CA LEU A 59 -2.14 10.12 -2.90
C LEU A 59 -1.98 10.09 -4.42
N GLY A 60 -1.17 9.16 -4.94
CA GLY A 60 -1.01 8.93 -6.37
C GLY A 60 -2.30 8.44 -7.03
N GLY A 61 -3.05 7.56 -6.35
CA GLY A 61 -4.37 7.10 -6.79
C GLY A 61 -5.34 8.24 -7.08
N ALA A 62 -5.38 9.26 -6.21
CA ALA A 62 -6.22 10.45 -6.42
C ALA A 62 -5.82 11.29 -7.64
N VAL A 63 -4.53 11.28 -8.02
CA VAL A 63 -4.05 11.90 -9.26
C VAL A 63 -4.45 11.07 -10.48
N LEU A 64 -4.25 9.75 -10.41
CA LEU A 64 -4.57 8.82 -11.49
C LEU A 64 -6.07 8.74 -11.78
N GLN A 65 -6.91 8.80 -10.74
CA GLN A 65 -8.37 8.78 -10.87
C GLN A 65 -8.88 9.85 -11.84
N ARG A 66 -8.22 11.01 -11.92
CA ARG A 66 -8.60 12.12 -12.82
C ARG A 66 -8.33 11.82 -14.29
N ARG A 67 -7.49 10.83 -14.58
CA ARG A 67 -7.14 10.40 -15.94
C ARG A 67 -8.04 9.25 -16.44
N VAL A 68 -8.82 8.64 -15.55
CA VAL A 68 -9.74 7.55 -15.91
C VAL A 68 -11.11 8.15 -16.29
N PRO A 69 -11.66 7.87 -17.48
CA PRO A 69 -12.98 8.35 -17.87
C PRO A 69 -14.06 7.87 -16.89
N VAL A 70 -15.10 8.67 -16.68
CA VAL A 70 -16.17 8.38 -15.71
C VAL A 70 -16.94 7.09 -16.00
N ALA A 71 -16.91 6.61 -17.24
CA ALA A 71 -17.53 5.36 -17.67
C ALA A 71 -16.80 4.10 -17.18
N TYR A 72 -15.57 4.24 -16.66
CA TYR A 72 -14.79 3.11 -16.15
C TYR A 72 -14.80 3.05 -14.62
N PRO A 73 -14.73 1.83 -14.04
CA PRO A 73 -14.61 1.64 -12.61
C PRO A 73 -13.32 2.29 -12.08
N ARG A 74 -13.43 2.87 -10.89
CA ARG A 74 -12.35 3.66 -10.25
C ARG A 74 -12.39 3.57 -8.73
N ARG A 75 -13.01 2.54 -8.16
CA ARG A 75 -13.22 2.39 -6.71
C ARG A 75 -11.88 2.33 -5.98
N LEU A 76 -10.93 1.53 -6.48
CA LEU A 76 -9.59 1.44 -5.91
C LEU A 76 -8.88 2.80 -5.90
N LEU A 77 -8.92 3.51 -7.03
CA LEU A 77 -8.28 4.82 -7.17
C LEU A 77 -8.98 5.91 -6.34
N SER A 78 -10.27 5.74 -6.06
CA SER A 78 -11.08 6.66 -5.25
C SER A 78 -10.94 6.42 -3.75
N ALA A 79 -10.28 5.33 -3.32
CA ALA A 79 -10.04 4.96 -1.92
C ALA A 79 -8.97 5.87 -1.26
N ARG A 80 -9.20 7.18 -1.30
CA ARG A 80 -8.31 8.20 -0.76
C ARG A 80 -8.38 8.29 0.76
N HIS A 81 -7.35 8.88 1.35
CA HIS A 81 -7.39 9.37 2.71
C HIS A 81 -8.50 10.41 2.89
N GLU A 82 -9.15 10.39 4.05
CA GLU A 82 -9.93 11.53 4.51
C GLU A 82 -9.02 12.74 4.76
N ARG A 83 -9.62 13.92 4.97
CA ARG A 83 -8.85 15.14 5.22
C ARG A 83 -7.94 14.94 6.44
N GLY A 84 -6.63 15.02 6.21
CA GLY A 84 -5.63 14.84 7.27
C GLY A 84 -5.19 13.40 7.51
N GLY A 85 -5.84 12.39 6.90
CA GLY A 85 -5.51 10.98 7.09
C GLY A 85 -4.04 10.66 6.78
N TRP A 86 -3.52 11.18 5.66
CA TRP A 86 -2.09 11.01 5.34
C TRP A 86 -1.15 11.64 6.38
N ARG A 87 -1.50 12.83 6.91
CA ARG A 87 -0.69 13.45 7.97
C ARG A 87 -0.74 12.64 9.26
N SER A 88 -1.88 12.01 9.57
CA SER A 88 -1.99 11.11 10.71
C SER A 88 -1.12 9.87 10.56
N VAL A 89 -1.03 9.30 9.35
CA VAL A 89 -0.13 8.18 9.06
C VAL A 89 1.33 8.58 9.25
N LEU A 90 1.73 9.74 8.73
CA LEU A 90 3.09 10.24 8.93
C LEU A 90 3.42 10.48 10.40
N ALA A 91 2.51 11.10 11.16
CA ALA A 91 2.72 11.33 12.59
C ALA A 91 2.85 10.03 13.40
N ASP A 92 2.10 8.97 13.04
CA ASP A 92 2.24 7.65 13.64
C ASP A 92 3.59 6.99 13.31
N LEU A 93 4.05 7.11 12.06
CA LEU A 93 5.36 6.60 11.64
C LEU A 93 6.52 7.37 12.30
N ASP A 94 6.42 8.70 12.37
CA ASP A 94 7.39 9.56 13.05
C ASP A 94 7.47 9.19 14.54
N GLY A 95 6.32 9.09 15.22
CA GLY A 95 6.23 8.69 16.62
C GLY A 95 6.72 7.25 16.88
N TRP A 96 6.50 6.32 15.94
CA TRP A 96 7.11 4.99 16.03
C TRP A 96 8.63 5.03 15.89
N GLY A 97 9.14 5.88 14.99
CA GLY A 97 10.56 6.05 14.74
C GLY A 97 11.31 6.70 15.90
N GLU A 98 10.63 7.48 16.74
CA GLU A 98 11.18 8.00 17.99
C GLU A 98 11.64 6.85 18.90
N GLY A 99 12.95 6.80 19.17
CA GLY A 99 13.55 5.78 20.05
C GLY A 99 13.97 4.49 19.35
N GLN A 100 13.78 4.36 18.02
CA GLN A 100 14.38 3.28 17.25
C GLN A 100 15.85 3.59 16.94
N ASP A 101 16.68 2.55 16.86
CA ASP A 101 18.04 2.70 16.36
C ASP A 101 18.07 2.79 14.82
N GLU A 102 19.22 3.24 14.30
CA GLU A 102 19.43 3.42 12.86
C GLU A 102 19.25 2.11 12.07
N THR A 103 19.62 0.97 12.67
CA THR A 103 19.51 -0.34 12.01
C THR A 103 18.04 -0.74 11.84
N THR A 104 17.21 -0.46 12.84
CA THR A 104 15.78 -0.71 12.84
C THR A 104 15.07 0.18 11.81
N ILE A 105 15.42 1.47 11.77
CA ILE A 105 14.92 2.39 10.75
C ILE A 105 15.33 1.93 9.35
N ALA A 106 16.60 1.55 9.15
CA ALA A 106 17.10 1.04 7.89
C ALA A 106 16.36 -0.23 7.43
N SER A 107 15.99 -1.11 8.36
CA SER A 107 15.19 -2.31 8.07
C SER A 107 13.79 -1.97 7.56
N ALA A 108 13.12 -0.99 8.16
CA ALA A 108 11.82 -0.51 7.67
C ALA A 108 11.95 0.14 6.28
N ILE A 109 13.00 0.95 6.05
CA ILE A 109 13.27 1.55 4.73
C ILE A 109 13.51 0.47 3.67
N ALA A 110 14.29 -0.58 3.99
CA ALA A 110 14.53 -1.69 3.07
C ALA A 110 13.23 -2.42 2.70
N ALA A 111 12.30 -2.58 3.66
CA ALA A 111 10.99 -3.15 3.39
C ALA A 111 10.11 -2.26 2.49
N ALA A 112 10.16 -0.93 2.69
CA ALA A 112 9.48 0.02 1.82
C ALA A 112 10.03 -0.06 0.38
N ALA A 113 11.36 -0.12 0.22
CA ALA A 113 12.01 -0.28 -1.07
C ALA A 113 11.60 -1.59 -1.77
N ALA A 114 11.59 -2.72 -1.04
CA ALA A 114 11.11 -3.99 -1.57
C ALA A 114 9.64 -3.94 -2.00
N CYS A 115 8.80 -3.18 -1.28
CA CYS A 115 7.40 -2.99 -1.64
C CYS A 115 7.26 -2.19 -2.95
N PHE A 116 8.05 -1.12 -3.12
CA PHE A 116 8.10 -0.39 -4.40
C PHE A 116 8.55 -1.28 -5.56
N ALA A 117 9.61 -2.08 -5.37
CA ALA A 117 10.09 -3.01 -6.40
C ALA A 117 9.01 -4.01 -6.82
N LEU A 118 8.21 -4.53 -5.86
CA LEU A 118 7.08 -5.40 -6.18
C LEU A 118 6.02 -4.70 -7.04
N PHE A 119 5.67 -3.44 -6.74
CA PHE A 119 4.75 -2.66 -7.57
C PHE A 119 5.29 -2.46 -8.99
N GLU A 120 6.59 -2.15 -9.13
CA GLU A 120 7.24 -1.98 -10.42
C GLU A 120 7.22 -3.27 -11.25
N HIS A 121 7.66 -4.39 -10.68
CA HIS A 121 7.68 -5.68 -11.37
C HIS A 121 6.27 -6.13 -11.78
N SER A 122 5.28 -5.91 -10.91
CA SER A 122 3.88 -6.21 -11.23
C SER A 122 3.37 -5.36 -12.39
N ALA A 123 3.69 -4.07 -12.42
CA ALA A 123 3.29 -3.19 -13.52
C ALA A 123 3.98 -3.56 -14.86
N GLN A 124 5.24 -3.99 -14.81
CA GLN A 124 5.98 -4.46 -15.99
C GLN A 124 5.41 -5.76 -16.56
N ALA A 125 4.98 -6.68 -15.69
CA ALA A 125 4.36 -7.95 -16.11
C ALA A 125 3.05 -7.75 -16.88
N GLU A 126 2.27 -6.72 -16.53
CA GLU A 126 1.00 -6.37 -17.20
C GLU A 126 1.17 -5.50 -18.46
N ALA A 127 2.37 -4.96 -18.70
CA ALA A 127 2.65 -4.09 -19.84
C ALA A 127 3.08 -4.84 -21.11
N GLY A 128 3.28 -6.16 -21.02
CA GLY A 128 3.65 -7.05 -22.13
C GLY A 128 2.45 -7.80 -22.70
#